data_AF-U2PVT7-F1
#
_entry.id   AF-U2PVT7-F1
#
_cell.length_a   1.000
_cell.length_b   1.000
_cell.length_c   1.000
_cell.angle_alpha   90.00
_cell.angle_beta   90.00
_cell.angle_gamma   90.00
#
_symmetry.space_group_name_H-M   'P 1'
#
loop_
_entity.id
_entity.type
_entity.pdbx_description
1 polymer ?
#
loop_
_entity_poly.entity_id
_entity_poly.type
_entity_poly.pdbx_seq_one_letter_code
_entity_poly.pdbx_strand_id
1 'polypeptide(L)'
;MLSFGQNRKSDEIILTDDGVILDLKGTFKINWDKSDPDVPCSAIEYGEMLFYPDNKDIVNGKAIVLKPRDFDYHNWDESRNAEKEFADMEKAKVEILKKTFPEEVKKMEKIQKGELQSSAKVKIKKVTPYTECDFTTVYAQVIELKKIDGTKSKITKLEVKKSDESDDFDEPHLDEVSDLKKYEISSKDGYANIREKPTKDSKIISKLDSETIVRYITKYGDWYYVYYVDYPSDYKNDLTVKEYRGFIHKSQLKKHVD
;
A
#
# COMPACT_ATOMS: atom_id res chain seq x y z
N MET A 1 37.67 6.74 19.07
CA MET A 1 36.47 7.42 18.54
C MET A 1 35.99 6.63 17.33
N LEU A 2 35.01 5.75 17.54
CA LEU A 2 34.38 5.02 16.45
C LEU A 2 33.28 5.93 15.89
N SER A 3 33.47 6.37 14.65
CA SER A 3 32.47 7.08 13.87
C SER A 3 31.25 6.18 13.73
N PHE A 4 30.16 6.53 14.41
CA PHE A 4 28.85 5.95 14.14
C PHE A 4 28.45 6.39 12.74
N GLY A 5 28.38 5.43 11.82
CA GLY A 5 27.87 5.64 10.48
C GLY A 5 26.49 6.29 10.56
N GLN A 6 26.35 7.44 9.89
CA GLN A 6 25.06 8.10 9.68
C GLN A 6 24.07 7.08 9.11
N ASN A 7 22.93 6.98 9.79
CA ASN A 7 21.84 6.08 9.49
C ASN A 7 21.24 6.45 8.12
N ARG A 8 21.58 5.71 7.06
CA ARG A 8 21.14 5.96 5.66
C ARG A 8 19.63 5.69 5.40
N LYS A 9 18.74 5.94 6.38
CA LYS A 9 17.30 5.58 6.36
C LYS A 9 16.32 6.76 6.37
N SER A 10 16.79 8.01 6.29
CA SER A 10 15.93 9.21 6.29
C SER A 10 15.30 9.53 4.94
N ASP A 11 15.91 9.10 3.84
CA ASP A 11 15.61 9.67 2.51
C ASP A 11 14.33 9.07 1.88
N GLU A 12 13.84 7.96 2.43
CA GLU A 12 12.61 7.30 2.00
C GLU A 12 11.35 7.86 2.67
N ILE A 13 11.49 8.69 3.71
CA ILE A 13 10.37 9.28 4.46
C ILE A 13 10.44 10.80 4.35
N ILE A 14 9.47 11.37 3.64
CA ILE A 14 9.29 12.80 3.50
C ILE A 14 8.15 13.21 4.43
N LEU A 15 8.49 14.02 5.43
CA LEU A 15 7.51 14.60 6.35
C LEU A 15 6.95 15.89 5.72
N THR A 16 5.64 15.95 5.52
CA THR A 16 4.93 17.13 5.03
C THR A 16 3.95 17.62 6.09
N ASP A 17 3.32 18.77 5.84
CA ASP A 17 2.23 19.25 6.70
C ASP A 17 0.91 18.50 6.44
N ASP A 18 0.78 17.86 5.29
CA ASP A 18 -0.36 17.00 4.92
C ASP A 18 -0.14 15.51 5.30
N GLY A 19 0.92 15.20 6.05
CA GLY A 19 1.22 13.86 6.54
C GLY A 19 2.58 13.30 6.08
N VAL A 20 2.62 11.99 5.80
CA VAL A 20 3.86 11.28 5.46
C VAL A 20 3.80 10.78 4.03
N ILE A 21 4.82 11.12 3.25
CA ILE A 21 5.06 10.58 1.91
C ILE A 21 6.24 9.61 2.00
N LEU A 22 6.08 8.43 1.42
CA LEU A 22 7.17 7.48 1.24
C LEU A 22 7.71 7.60 -0.20
N ASP A 23 9.02 7.87 -0.36
CA ASP A 23 9.72 7.95 -1.65
C ASP A 23 10.59 6.70 -1.82
N LEU A 24 10.06 5.72 -2.52
CA LEU A 24 10.56 4.35 -2.50
C LEU A 24 11.13 3.93 -3.84
N LYS A 25 12.19 3.12 -3.79
CA LYS A 25 12.71 2.37 -4.93
C LYS A 25 12.30 0.91 -4.82
N GLY A 26 11.96 0.28 -5.94
CA GLY A 26 11.49 -1.09 -5.94
C GLY A 26 11.19 -1.66 -7.31
N THR A 27 10.45 -2.76 -7.30
CA THR A 27 9.94 -3.43 -8.50
C THR A 27 8.45 -3.16 -8.63
N PHE A 28 8.05 -2.55 -9.74
CA PHE A 28 6.66 -2.43 -10.15
C PHE A 28 6.25 -3.68 -10.95
N LYS A 29 5.05 -4.18 -10.67
CA LYS A 29 4.41 -5.29 -11.37
C LYS A 29 2.95 -4.98 -11.69
N ILE A 30 2.49 -5.46 -12.84
CA ILE A 30 1.08 -5.42 -13.21
C ILE A 30 0.77 -6.54 -14.21
N ASN A 31 -0.37 -7.20 -14.04
CA ASN A 31 -0.91 -8.18 -14.98
C ASN A 31 -2.06 -7.58 -15.79
N TRP A 32 -2.42 -8.24 -16.90
CA TRP A 32 -3.63 -7.93 -17.65
C TRP A 32 -4.18 -9.17 -18.33
N ASP A 33 -5.49 -9.16 -18.55
CA ASP A 33 -6.18 -10.07 -19.44
C ASP A 33 -7.08 -9.31 -20.41
N LYS A 34 -7.17 -9.82 -21.63
CA LYS A 34 -8.10 -9.39 -22.68
C LYS A 34 -8.87 -10.57 -23.27
N SER A 35 -8.69 -11.75 -22.70
CA SER A 35 -9.39 -12.98 -23.11
C SER A 35 -10.73 -13.13 -22.42
N ASP A 36 -10.98 -12.37 -21.36
CA ASP A 36 -12.26 -12.35 -20.68
C ASP A 36 -13.34 -11.76 -21.62
N PRO A 37 -14.34 -12.57 -22.03
CA PRO A 37 -15.38 -12.16 -22.97
C PRO A 37 -16.41 -11.20 -22.35
N ASP A 38 -16.50 -11.12 -21.02
CA ASP A 38 -17.41 -10.21 -20.31
C ASP A 38 -16.80 -8.79 -20.20
N VAL A 39 -15.51 -8.65 -20.51
CA VAL A 39 -14.81 -7.38 -20.58
C VAL A 39 -15.01 -6.76 -21.97
N PRO A 40 -15.58 -5.56 -22.09
CA PRO A 40 -15.81 -4.94 -23.40
C PRO A 40 -14.48 -4.81 -24.15
N CYS A 41 -14.46 -5.12 -25.46
CA CYS A 41 -13.25 -5.17 -26.29
C CYS A 41 -12.37 -3.89 -26.31
N SER A 42 -12.85 -2.79 -25.74
CA SER A 42 -12.15 -1.52 -25.58
C SER A 42 -11.50 -1.31 -24.20
N ALA A 43 -11.84 -2.12 -23.19
CA ALA A 43 -11.25 -2.10 -21.87
C ALA A 43 -10.07 -3.08 -21.79
N ILE A 44 -8.93 -2.60 -21.30
CA ILE A 44 -7.86 -3.49 -20.84
C ILE A 44 -8.08 -3.61 -19.34
N GLU A 45 -8.53 -4.77 -18.86
CA GLU A 45 -8.55 -5.04 -17.43
C GLU A 45 -7.12 -5.34 -16.98
N TYR A 46 -6.42 -4.25 -16.66
CA TYR A 46 -5.20 -4.35 -15.89
C TYR A 46 -5.59 -4.78 -14.49
N GLY A 47 -4.93 -5.79 -13.94
CA GLY A 47 -5.12 -6.11 -12.53
C GLY A 47 -4.50 -5.04 -11.62
N GLU A 48 -4.16 -5.45 -10.41
CA GLU A 48 -3.63 -4.52 -9.42
C GLU A 48 -2.22 -4.01 -9.78
N MET A 49 -1.99 -2.72 -9.53
CA MET A 49 -0.66 -2.12 -9.62
C MET A 49 0.13 -2.47 -8.38
N LEU A 50 0.99 -3.48 -8.46
CA LEU A 50 1.78 -3.95 -7.34
C LEU A 50 3.16 -3.31 -7.32
N PHE A 51 3.60 -2.90 -6.14
CA PHE A 51 4.94 -2.37 -5.92
C PHE A 51 5.64 -3.11 -4.78
N TYR A 52 6.83 -3.63 -5.06
CA TYR A 52 7.65 -4.34 -4.10
C TYR A 52 8.83 -3.46 -3.72
N PRO A 53 8.82 -2.82 -2.53
CA PRO A 53 9.95 -2.01 -2.08
C PRO A 53 11.24 -2.83 -2.00
N ASP A 54 12.36 -2.22 -2.37
CA ASP A 54 13.69 -2.77 -2.16
C ASP A 54 13.97 -2.88 -0.65
N ASN A 55 13.57 -1.86 0.12
CA ASN A 55 13.66 -1.88 1.57
C ASN A 55 12.54 -2.73 2.19
N LYS A 56 12.89 -3.96 2.61
CA LYS A 56 11.98 -4.91 3.26
C LYS A 56 11.55 -4.53 4.68
N ASP A 57 12.14 -3.50 5.29
CA ASP A 57 11.63 -2.97 6.55
C ASP A 57 10.29 -2.24 6.35
N ILE A 58 10.00 -1.74 5.15
CA ILE A 58 8.74 -1.07 4.83
C ILE A 58 7.68 -2.14 4.66
N VAL A 59 6.57 -1.98 5.38
CA VAL A 59 5.40 -2.87 5.38
C VAL A 59 5.78 -4.34 5.55
N ASN A 60 6.87 -4.58 6.29
CA ASN A 60 7.43 -5.90 6.56
C ASN A 60 7.66 -6.77 5.30
N GLY A 61 8.05 -6.13 4.20
CA GLY A 61 8.40 -6.82 2.96
C GLY A 61 7.21 -7.18 2.08
N LYS A 62 5.98 -6.86 2.50
CA LYS A 62 4.78 -7.01 1.68
C LYS A 62 4.84 -6.16 0.41
N ALA A 63 4.14 -6.63 -0.62
CA ALA A 63 3.80 -5.79 -1.76
C ALA A 63 2.84 -4.68 -1.31
N ILE A 64 2.95 -3.52 -1.98
CA ILE A 64 2.04 -2.41 -1.82
C ILE A 64 1.17 -2.35 -3.08
N VAL A 65 -0.14 -2.41 -2.89
CA VAL A 65 -1.11 -2.17 -3.94
C VAL A 65 -1.26 -0.66 -4.11
N LEU A 66 -0.89 -0.17 -5.28
CA LEU A 66 -0.96 1.24 -5.63
C LEU A 66 -2.37 1.60 -6.11
N LYS A 67 -3.01 2.53 -5.40
CA LYS A 67 -4.30 3.11 -5.81
C LYS A 67 -4.06 4.47 -6.49
N PRO A 68 -4.48 4.66 -7.77
CA PRO A 68 -4.32 5.91 -8.52
C PRO A 68 -4.97 7.14 -7.87
N ARG A 69 -6.04 6.93 -7.10
CA ARG A 69 -6.82 7.99 -6.44
C ARG A 69 -6.94 7.71 -4.95
N ASP A 70 -7.51 8.67 -4.22
CA ASP A 70 -7.82 8.48 -2.81
C ASP A 70 -8.90 7.40 -2.64
N PHE A 71 -8.84 6.70 -1.51
CA PHE A 71 -9.70 5.55 -1.20
C PHE A 71 -10.01 5.52 0.29
N ASP A 72 -11.17 4.98 0.67
CA ASP A 72 -11.53 4.67 2.05
C ASP A 72 -12.25 3.32 2.04
N TYR A 73 -11.70 2.35 2.79
CA TYR A 73 -12.24 0.99 2.84
C TYR A 73 -13.27 0.81 3.95
N HIS A 74 -13.19 1.60 5.01
CA HIS A 74 -14.04 1.38 6.18
C HIS A 74 -15.29 2.26 6.15
N ASN A 75 -15.21 3.43 5.51
CA ASN A 75 -16.35 4.33 5.37
C ASN A 75 -16.88 4.29 3.94
N TRP A 76 -17.65 3.25 3.63
CA TRP A 76 -18.36 3.16 2.36
C TRP A 76 -19.44 4.25 2.29
N ASP A 77 -19.44 4.99 1.20
CA ASP A 77 -20.46 6.00 0.91
C ASP A 77 -21.46 5.40 -0.09
N GLU A 78 -22.66 5.07 0.40
CA GLU A 78 -23.73 4.46 -0.40
C GLU A 78 -24.21 5.34 -1.55
N SER A 79 -23.90 6.65 -1.54
CA SER A 79 -24.21 7.55 -2.66
C SER A 79 -23.22 7.43 -3.82
N ARG A 80 -22.11 6.70 -3.64
CA ARG A 80 -21.10 6.49 -4.68
C ARG A 80 -21.63 5.55 -5.75
N ASN A 81 -21.45 5.96 -7.00
CA ASN A 81 -21.66 5.08 -8.14
C ASN A 81 -20.42 4.20 -8.31
N ALA A 82 -20.48 2.98 -7.80
CA ALA A 82 -19.37 2.01 -7.81
C ALA A 82 -18.81 1.76 -9.21
N GLU A 83 -19.68 1.63 -10.22
CA GLU A 83 -19.26 1.43 -11.62
C GLU A 83 -18.45 2.62 -12.14
N LYS A 84 -18.92 3.84 -11.84
CA LYS A 84 -18.22 5.06 -12.23
C LYS A 84 -16.86 5.16 -11.53
N GLU A 85 -16.78 4.84 -10.25
CA GLU A 85 -15.51 4.87 -9.50
C GLU A 85 -14.52 3.85 -10.03
N PHE A 86 -14.98 2.63 -10.34
CA PHE A 86 -14.16 1.61 -10.97
C PHE A 86 -13.63 2.09 -12.33
N ALA A 87 -14.50 2.60 -13.20
CA ALA A 87 -14.09 3.14 -14.50
C ALA A 87 -13.09 4.30 -14.37
N ASP A 88 -13.29 5.16 -13.39
CA ASP A 88 -12.40 6.29 -13.10
C ASP A 88 -11.02 5.85 -12.59
N MET A 89 -10.98 4.78 -11.80
CA MET A 89 -9.76 4.15 -11.29
C MET A 89 -9.00 3.44 -12.40
N GLU A 90 -9.68 2.67 -13.25
CA GLU A 90 -9.09 2.01 -14.42
C GLU A 90 -8.52 3.03 -15.40
N LYS A 91 -9.27 4.11 -15.68
CA LYS A 91 -8.78 5.21 -16.53
C LYS A 91 -7.51 5.84 -15.96
N ALA A 92 -7.49 6.14 -14.67
CA ALA A 92 -6.32 6.74 -14.02
C ALA A 92 -5.11 5.78 -14.03
N LYS A 93 -5.33 4.49 -13.84
CA LYS A 93 -4.31 3.43 -13.95
C LYS A 93 -3.70 3.42 -15.35
N VAL A 94 -4.53 3.41 -16.40
CA VAL A 94 -4.09 3.44 -17.81
C VAL A 94 -3.27 4.70 -18.12
N GLU A 95 -3.69 5.87 -17.63
CA GLU A 95 -2.96 7.13 -17.80
C GLU A 95 -1.56 7.08 -17.15
N ILE A 96 -1.46 6.55 -15.91
CA ILE A 96 -0.18 6.35 -15.22
C ILE A 96 0.72 5.41 -16.02
N LEU A 97 0.20 4.28 -16.51
CA LEU A 97 0.96 3.30 -17.29
C LEU A 97 1.47 3.90 -18.61
N LYS A 98 0.61 4.59 -19.37
CA LYS A 98 0.99 5.23 -20.64
C LYS A 98 2.04 6.31 -20.44
N LYS A 99 1.95 7.08 -19.35
CA LYS A 99 2.94 8.11 -19.01
C LYS A 99 4.28 7.51 -18.58
N THR A 100 4.25 6.42 -17.82
CA THR A 100 5.46 5.85 -17.18
C THR A 100 6.18 4.83 -18.06
N PHE A 101 5.41 4.03 -18.81
CA PHE A 101 5.88 2.90 -19.60
C PHE A 101 5.30 2.90 -21.04
N PRO A 102 5.44 4.01 -21.81
CA PRO A 102 4.77 4.16 -23.10
C PRO A 102 5.14 3.07 -24.12
N GLU A 103 6.41 2.64 -24.13
CA GLU A 103 6.89 1.62 -25.07
C GLU A 103 6.49 0.20 -24.65
N GLU A 104 6.39 -0.06 -23.35
CA GLU A 104 5.86 -1.32 -22.83
C GLU A 104 4.36 -1.43 -23.08
N VAL A 105 3.59 -0.37 -22.87
CA VAL A 105 2.14 -0.38 -23.13
C VAL A 105 1.84 -0.75 -24.59
N LYS A 106 2.58 -0.19 -25.56
CA LYS A 106 2.46 -0.58 -26.99
C LYS A 106 2.75 -2.06 -27.25
N LYS A 107 3.61 -2.69 -26.45
CA LYS A 107 3.91 -4.13 -26.54
C LYS A 107 2.84 -4.97 -25.86
N MET A 108 2.38 -4.53 -24.68
CA MET A 108 1.28 -5.15 -23.93
C MET A 108 0.00 -5.17 -24.77
N GLU A 109 -0.27 -4.12 -25.56
CA GLU A 109 -1.43 -4.06 -26.44
C GLU A 109 -1.51 -5.24 -27.44
N LYS A 110 -0.36 -5.78 -27.85
CA LYS A 110 -0.23 -6.91 -28.80
C LYS A 110 -0.31 -8.29 -28.13
N ILE A 111 -0.39 -8.33 -26.80
CA ILE A 111 -0.40 -9.55 -26.00
C ILE A 111 -1.76 -9.64 -25.30
N GLN A 112 -2.47 -10.74 -25.52
CA GLN A 112 -3.82 -10.93 -24.98
C GLN A 112 -3.81 -11.01 -23.45
N LYS A 113 -2.92 -11.82 -22.87
CA LYS A 113 -2.75 -12.01 -21.42
C LYS A 113 -1.27 -11.97 -21.07
N GLY A 114 -0.89 -11.24 -20.02
CA GLY A 114 0.51 -11.12 -19.64
C GLY A 114 0.79 -10.41 -18.31
N GLU A 115 2.08 -10.32 -17.99
CA GLU A 115 2.63 -9.58 -16.85
C GLU A 115 3.75 -8.63 -17.31
N LEU A 116 3.77 -7.43 -16.75
CA LEU A 116 4.84 -6.45 -16.86
C LEU A 116 5.54 -6.36 -15.51
N GLN A 117 6.86 -6.47 -15.51
CA GLN A 117 7.72 -6.21 -14.37
C GLN A 117 8.78 -5.18 -14.77
N SER A 118 8.95 -4.13 -13.96
CA SER A 118 9.95 -3.10 -14.22
C SER A 118 10.48 -2.48 -12.92
N SER A 119 11.75 -2.07 -12.91
CA SER A 119 12.31 -1.32 -11.78
C SER A 119 11.79 0.12 -11.81
N ALA A 120 11.26 0.58 -10.69
CA ALA A 120 10.59 1.87 -10.58
C ALA A 120 10.92 2.58 -9.27
N LYS A 121 10.71 3.91 -9.27
CA LYS A 121 10.57 4.73 -8.08
C LYS A 121 9.10 5.13 -7.93
N VAL A 122 8.60 5.13 -6.71
CA VAL A 122 7.23 5.52 -6.41
C VAL A 122 7.22 6.48 -5.22
N LYS A 123 6.41 7.54 -5.33
CA LYS A 123 6.00 8.36 -4.18
C LYS A 123 4.59 7.97 -3.81
N ILE A 124 4.39 7.56 -2.57
CA ILE A 124 3.09 7.12 -2.05
C ILE A 124 2.73 7.83 -0.75
N LYS A 125 1.44 7.94 -0.48
CA LYS A 125 0.91 8.38 0.83
C LYS A 125 -0.26 7.50 1.25
N LYS A 126 -0.76 7.72 2.48
CA LYS A 126 -1.90 6.99 3.05
C LYS A 126 -1.69 5.48 2.95
N VAL A 127 -0.58 4.99 3.49
CA VAL A 127 -0.31 3.54 3.57
C VAL A 127 -1.32 2.94 4.53
N THR A 128 -2.10 1.98 4.04
CA THR A 128 -3.28 1.42 4.70
C THR A 128 -3.20 -0.10 4.64
N PRO A 129 -2.74 -0.73 5.72
CA PRO A 129 -2.98 -2.14 5.94
C PRO A 129 -4.46 -2.41 6.13
N TYR A 130 -4.98 -3.36 5.38
CA TYR A 130 -6.36 -3.80 5.47
C TYR A 130 -6.34 -5.33 5.56
N THR A 131 -7.02 -5.85 6.59
CA THR A 131 -7.04 -7.29 6.89
C THR A 131 -8.45 -7.79 6.64
N GLU A 132 -8.58 -8.77 5.75
CA GLU A 132 -9.81 -9.54 5.53
C GLU A 132 -9.52 -11.00 5.80
N CYS A 133 -10.39 -11.66 6.57
CA CYS A 133 -10.17 -13.03 7.06
C CYS A 133 -8.75 -13.17 7.67
N ASP A 134 -7.87 -13.92 7.00
CA ASP A 134 -6.51 -14.24 7.46
C ASP A 134 -5.41 -13.58 6.59
N PHE A 135 -5.75 -12.66 5.69
CA PHE A 135 -4.79 -11.97 4.83
C PHE A 135 -4.78 -10.46 5.07
N THR A 136 -3.57 -9.90 5.20
CA THR A 136 -3.36 -8.45 5.26
C THR A 136 -2.79 -7.95 3.93
N THR A 137 -3.58 -7.15 3.21
CA THR A 137 -3.18 -6.40 2.02
C THR A 137 -2.77 -4.98 2.41
N VAL A 138 -1.75 -4.43 1.75
CA VAL A 138 -1.28 -3.07 2.03
C VAL A 138 -1.54 -2.18 0.83
N TYR A 139 -2.45 -1.22 0.99
CA TYR A 139 -2.78 -0.24 -0.03
C TYR A 139 -2.03 1.06 0.21
N ALA A 140 -1.75 1.80 -0.85
CA ALA A 140 -1.27 3.18 -0.74
C ALA A 140 -1.70 4.01 -1.95
N GLN A 141 -1.94 5.29 -1.73
CA GLN A 141 -2.24 6.20 -2.83
C GLN A 141 -0.94 6.56 -3.54
N VAL A 142 -0.90 6.36 -4.86
CA VAL A 142 0.24 6.78 -5.68
C VAL A 142 0.16 8.27 -5.99
N ILE A 143 1.24 8.98 -5.69
CA ILE A 143 1.44 10.40 -6.05
C ILE A 143 2.23 10.47 -7.36
N GLU A 144 3.27 9.65 -7.46
CA GLU A 144 4.15 9.62 -8.62
C GLU A 144 4.71 8.21 -8.81
N LEU A 145 4.73 7.74 -10.05
CA LEU A 145 5.42 6.52 -10.46
C LEU A 145 6.39 6.88 -11.59
N LYS A 146 7.64 6.45 -11.46
CA LYS A 146 8.71 6.71 -12.44
C LYS A 146 9.46 5.42 -12.73
N LYS A 147 9.61 5.09 -14.01
CA LYS A 147 10.56 4.06 -14.44
C LYS A 147 11.99 4.49 -14.11
N ILE A 148 12.86 3.54 -13.75
CA ILE A 148 14.28 3.81 -13.55
C ILE A 148 15.01 3.68 -14.89
N ASP A 149 15.66 4.74 -15.34
CA ASP A 149 16.39 4.77 -16.60
C ASP A 149 17.51 3.72 -16.66
N GLY A 150 17.74 3.17 -17.86
CA GLY A 150 18.73 2.11 -18.09
C GLY A 150 18.29 0.71 -17.64
N THR A 151 17.15 0.58 -16.95
CA THR A 151 16.60 -0.74 -16.59
C THR A 151 15.70 -1.27 -17.70
N LYS A 152 15.83 -2.58 -17.98
CA LYS A 152 14.97 -3.26 -18.95
C LYS A 152 13.73 -3.79 -18.24
N SER A 153 12.56 -3.39 -18.73
CA SER A 153 11.29 -3.99 -18.34
C SER A 153 11.19 -5.41 -18.91
N LYS A 154 10.64 -6.33 -18.11
CA LYS A 154 10.30 -7.68 -18.53
C LYS A 154 8.81 -7.75 -18.82
N ILE A 155 8.45 -8.21 -20.01
CA ILE A 155 7.08 -8.49 -20.40
C ILE A 155 6.99 -10.00 -20.64
N THR A 156 6.09 -10.67 -19.94
CA THR A 156 5.86 -12.11 -20.04
C THR A 156 4.46 -12.33 -20.61
N LYS A 157 4.35 -13.07 -21.73
CA LYS A 157 3.07 -13.56 -22.23
C LYS A 157 2.65 -14.77 -21.40
N LEU A 158 1.41 -14.79 -20.95
CA LEU A 158 0.82 -15.92 -20.23
C LEU A 158 -0.11 -16.72 -21.16
N GLU A 159 -0.33 -17.99 -20.85
CA GLU A 159 -1.24 -18.84 -21.60
C GLU A 159 -2.71 -18.50 -21.27
N VAL A 160 -3.57 -18.52 -22.29
CA VAL A 160 -5.02 -18.36 -22.14
C VAL A 160 -5.60 -19.76 -22.00
N LYS A 161 -5.97 -20.17 -20.78
CA LYS A 161 -6.72 -21.42 -20.57
C LYS A 161 -8.16 -21.25 -21.11
N LYS A 162 -8.78 -22.35 -21.55
CA LYS A 162 -10.18 -22.36 -22.02
C LYS A 162 -11.14 -22.44 -20.83
N SER A 163 -12.30 -21.80 -21.01
CA SER A 163 -13.35 -21.39 -20.06
C SER A 163 -13.96 -22.41 -19.08
N ASP A 164 -13.53 -23.67 -19.04
CA ASP A 164 -14.17 -24.68 -18.17
C ASP A 164 -13.44 -24.83 -16.82
N GLU A 165 -12.31 -24.16 -16.65
CA GLU A 165 -11.65 -23.92 -15.37
C GLU A 165 -11.77 -22.43 -15.10
N SER A 166 -12.74 -22.02 -14.27
CA SER A 166 -12.76 -20.70 -13.66
C SER A 166 -11.57 -20.63 -12.70
N ASP A 167 -10.37 -20.49 -13.24
CA ASP A 167 -9.26 -19.93 -12.50
C ASP A 167 -9.61 -18.45 -12.36
N ASP A 168 -10.37 -18.12 -11.31
CA ASP A 168 -10.27 -16.82 -10.66
C ASP A 168 -8.81 -16.47 -10.71
N PHE A 169 -8.48 -15.47 -11.53
CA PHE A 169 -7.10 -15.08 -11.86
C PHE A 169 -6.25 -15.35 -10.64
N ASP A 170 -5.25 -16.23 -10.73
CA ASP A 170 -4.33 -16.51 -9.63
C ASP A 170 -3.85 -15.15 -9.12
N GLU A 171 -4.54 -14.62 -8.10
CA GLU A 171 -4.24 -13.36 -7.46
C GLU A 171 -2.82 -13.61 -7.03
N PRO A 172 -1.86 -12.86 -7.59
CA PRO A 172 -0.48 -13.29 -7.74
C PRO A 172 -0.09 -13.92 -6.44
N HIS A 173 -0.01 -15.26 -6.41
CA HIS A 173 -0.09 -16.03 -5.17
C HIS A 173 0.67 -15.25 -4.14
N LEU A 174 -0.07 -14.63 -3.21
CA LEU A 174 0.47 -13.69 -2.23
C LEU A 174 1.13 -14.57 -1.17
N ASP A 175 2.07 -15.39 -1.65
CA ASP A 175 2.63 -16.59 -1.06
C ASP A 175 3.04 -16.26 0.36
N GLU A 176 2.30 -16.82 1.33
CA GLU A 176 2.68 -16.96 2.73
C GLU A 176 3.32 -15.71 3.37
N VAL A 177 2.86 -14.50 3.05
CA VAL A 177 3.47 -13.30 3.64
C VAL A 177 2.81 -13.01 4.97
N SER A 178 3.48 -13.43 6.05
CA SER A 178 3.16 -13.15 7.45
C SER A 178 2.44 -11.81 7.65
N ASP A 179 1.44 -11.78 8.53
CA ASP A 179 0.82 -10.56 9.01
C ASP A 179 1.83 -9.43 9.26
N LEU A 180 1.42 -8.19 9.06
CA LEU A 180 2.26 -7.05 9.45
C LEU A 180 2.64 -7.19 10.93
N LYS A 181 3.86 -6.78 11.28
CA LYS A 181 4.30 -6.80 12.67
C LYS A 181 3.33 -5.97 13.51
N LYS A 182 2.67 -6.63 14.44
CA LYS A 182 1.78 -6.02 15.43
C LYS A 182 2.61 -5.59 16.63
N TYR A 183 2.28 -4.43 17.19
CA TYR A 183 2.85 -3.94 18.43
C TYR A 183 1.73 -3.55 19.38
N GLU A 184 1.92 -3.87 20.64
CA GLU A 184 1.03 -3.50 21.72
C GLU A 184 1.56 -2.23 22.38
N ILE A 185 0.65 -1.31 22.74
CA ILE A 185 1.00 -0.16 23.56
C ILE A 185 1.39 -0.63 24.95
N SER A 186 2.65 -0.42 25.30
CA SER A 186 3.25 -0.83 26.58
C SER A 186 4.07 0.33 27.15
N SER A 187 3.36 1.32 27.68
CA SER A 187 3.93 2.56 28.23
C SER A 187 3.75 2.59 29.74
N LYS A 188 4.73 3.14 30.46
CA LYS A 188 4.67 3.29 31.93
C LYS A 188 3.49 4.16 32.38
N ASP A 189 3.08 5.10 31.53
CA ASP A 189 2.01 6.06 31.80
C ASP A 189 0.61 5.48 31.50
N GLY A 190 0.53 4.22 31.04
CA GLY A 190 -0.73 3.58 30.69
C GLY A 190 -1.26 3.91 29.29
N TYR A 191 -0.56 4.75 28.51
CA TYR A 191 -0.95 5.11 27.15
C TYR A 191 0.24 5.55 26.29
N ALA A 192 0.04 5.64 24.97
CA ALA A 192 0.96 6.25 24.02
C ALA A 192 0.25 7.26 23.12
N ASN A 193 0.99 8.30 22.72
CA ASN A 193 0.47 9.29 21.78
C ASN A 193 0.91 8.92 20.36
N ILE A 194 -0.05 8.87 19.43
CA ILE A 194 0.22 8.91 17.99
C ILE A 194 0.52 10.35 17.63
N ARG A 195 1.67 10.58 17.00
CA ARG A 195 2.17 11.90 16.66
C ARG A 195 2.32 12.10 15.16
N GLU A 196 2.15 13.33 14.71
CA GLU A 196 2.27 13.67 13.30
C GLU A 196 3.71 13.57 12.78
N LYS A 197 4.69 13.98 13.61
CA LYS A 197 6.11 13.96 13.27
C LYS A 197 6.86 13.12 14.33
N PRO A 198 8.04 12.57 14.02
CA PRO A 198 8.81 11.71 14.94
C PRO A 198 9.56 12.54 16.00
N THR A 199 8.83 13.33 16.78
CA THR A 199 9.35 14.24 17.80
C THR A 199 8.36 14.34 18.96
N LYS A 200 8.86 14.61 20.18
CA LYS A 200 8.02 14.78 21.37
C LYS A 200 7.20 16.06 21.38
N ASP A 201 7.59 17.05 20.57
CA ASP A 201 6.96 18.38 20.52
C ASP A 201 5.93 18.49 19.39
N SER A 202 5.84 17.50 18.50
CA SER A 202 4.85 17.53 17.43
C SER A 202 3.43 17.32 17.95
N LYS A 203 2.46 17.81 17.16
CA LYS A 203 1.04 17.60 17.39
C LYS A 203 0.72 16.13 17.65
N ILE A 204 -0.13 15.90 18.65
CA ILE A 204 -0.72 14.60 18.96
C ILE A 204 -1.96 14.45 18.07
N ILE A 205 -1.99 13.38 17.27
CA ILE A 205 -3.12 13.03 16.40
C ILE A 205 -4.16 12.24 17.20
N SER A 206 -3.70 11.32 18.04
CA SER A 206 -4.55 10.49 18.89
C SER A 206 -3.79 9.98 20.10
N LYS A 207 -4.52 9.52 21.11
CA LYS A 207 -4.01 8.88 22.34
C LYS A 207 -4.57 7.46 22.38
N LEU A 208 -3.67 6.48 22.44
CA LEU A 208 -4.02 5.06 22.52
C LEU A 208 -3.69 4.52 23.91
N ASP A 209 -4.65 3.84 24.53
CA ASP A 209 -4.47 3.22 25.82
C ASP A 209 -3.58 1.97 25.72
N SER A 210 -3.04 1.52 26.85
CA SER A 210 -2.26 0.28 26.93
C SER A 210 -3.03 -0.91 26.39
N GLU A 211 -2.30 -1.94 25.97
CA GLU A 211 -2.87 -3.16 25.37
C GLU A 211 -3.46 -2.95 23.96
N THR A 212 -3.63 -1.71 23.51
CA THR A 212 -4.05 -1.40 22.14
C THR A 212 -3.02 -1.94 21.14
N ILE A 213 -3.48 -2.67 20.13
CA ILE A 213 -2.62 -3.25 19.09
C ILE A 213 -2.57 -2.32 17.87
N VAL A 214 -1.37 -1.97 17.44
CA VAL A 214 -1.11 -1.17 16.23
C VAL A 214 -0.31 -1.97 15.20
N ARG A 215 -0.52 -1.67 13.92
CA ARG A 215 0.20 -2.30 12.80
C ARG A 215 1.40 -1.44 12.41
N TYR A 216 2.57 -2.05 12.30
CA TYR A 216 3.80 -1.37 11.90
C TYR A 216 3.85 -1.15 10.38
N ILE A 217 4.20 0.08 9.95
CA ILE A 217 4.45 0.40 8.55
C ILE A 217 5.95 0.57 8.30
N THR A 218 6.61 1.48 9.01
CA THR A 218 8.04 1.76 8.84
C THR A 218 8.61 2.44 10.09
N LYS A 219 9.89 2.79 10.09
CA LYS A 219 10.55 3.52 11.18
C LYS A 219 11.35 4.72 10.70
N TYR A 220 11.38 5.76 11.54
CA TYR A 220 12.23 6.92 11.42
C TYR A 220 13.05 7.07 12.70
N GLY A 221 14.31 6.64 12.66
CA GLY A 221 15.15 6.53 13.86
C GLY A 221 14.50 5.62 14.91
N ASP A 222 14.20 6.18 16.08
CA ASP A 222 13.57 5.49 17.20
C ASP A 222 12.04 5.59 17.23
N TRP A 223 11.43 6.15 16.18
CA TRP A 223 9.99 6.28 16.04
C TRP A 223 9.46 5.31 15.01
N TYR A 224 8.37 4.62 15.34
CA TYR A 224 7.66 3.75 14.41
C TYR A 224 6.46 4.49 13.85
N TYR A 225 6.37 4.52 12.52
CA TYR A 225 5.16 4.96 11.83
C TYR A 225 4.20 3.77 11.80
N VAL A 226 3.05 3.94 12.43
CA VAL A 226 2.07 2.88 12.68
C VAL A 226 0.70 3.25 12.10
N TYR A 227 -0.13 2.24 11.95
CA TYR A 227 -1.53 2.34 11.55
C TYR A 227 -2.43 1.68 12.59
N TYR A 228 -3.54 2.34 12.90
CA TYR A 228 -4.57 1.87 13.82
C TYR A 228 -5.96 2.24 13.29
N VAL A 229 -6.93 1.38 13.57
CA VAL A 229 -8.35 1.58 13.21
C VAL A 229 -9.15 1.54 14.50
N ASP A 230 -9.91 2.60 14.73
CA ASP A 230 -10.88 2.70 15.80
C ASP A 230 -12.28 2.47 15.23
N TYR A 231 -12.87 1.36 15.64
CA TYR A 231 -14.20 0.95 15.24
C TYR A 231 -15.22 1.52 16.23
N PRO A 232 -16.32 2.13 15.76
CA PRO A 232 -17.28 2.75 16.65
C PRO A 232 -17.88 1.69 17.59
N SER A 233 -17.97 2.02 18.88
CA SER A 233 -18.58 1.13 19.87
C SER A 233 -20.09 1.01 19.70
N ASP A 234 -20.72 1.99 19.03
CA ASP A 234 -22.15 2.05 18.77
C ASP A 234 -22.44 2.32 17.29
N TYR A 235 -22.40 1.25 16.51
CA TYR A 235 -22.75 1.25 15.08
C TYR A 235 -24.19 1.72 14.80
N LYS A 236 -25.05 1.92 15.80
CA LYS A 236 -26.40 2.46 15.54
C LYS A 236 -26.41 3.98 15.37
N ASN A 237 -25.46 4.68 16.00
CA ASN A 237 -25.45 6.14 16.07
C ASN A 237 -24.25 6.76 15.35
N ASP A 238 -23.13 6.06 15.29
CA ASP A 238 -21.95 6.46 14.51
C ASP A 238 -21.43 5.23 13.77
N LEU A 239 -21.59 5.22 12.45
CA LEU A 239 -21.06 4.17 11.58
C LEU A 239 -19.61 4.48 11.15
N THR A 240 -19.08 5.65 11.52
CA THR A 240 -17.80 6.13 11.01
C THR A 240 -16.64 5.41 11.70
N VAL A 241 -15.89 4.66 10.91
CA VAL A 241 -14.63 4.07 11.33
C VAL A 241 -13.52 5.11 11.20
N LYS A 242 -12.72 5.28 12.25
CA LYS A 242 -11.64 6.26 12.29
C LYS A 242 -10.30 5.59 12.07
N GLU A 243 -9.56 6.07 11.08
CA GLU A 243 -8.21 5.61 10.81
C GLU A 243 -7.18 6.57 11.37
N TYR A 244 -6.17 6.03 12.05
CA TYR A 244 -5.07 6.77 12.60
C TYR A 244 -3.75 6.29 11.99
N ARG A 245 -2.94 7.26 11.55
CA ARG A 245 -1.56 7.02 11.08
C ARG A 245 -0.65 8.04 11.74
N GLY A 246 0.49 7.60 12.25
CA GLY A 246 1.44 8.50 12.87
C GLY A 246 2.58 7.78 13.56
N PHE A 247 3.41 8.56 14.24
CA PHE A 247 4.60 8.11 14.91
C PHE A 247 4.35 7.81 16.39
N ILE A 248 4.82 6.65 16.85
CA ILE A 248 4.94 6.30 18.26
C ILE A 248 6.41 5.98 18.55
N HIS A 249 6.93 6.46 19.68
CA HIS A 249 8.31 6.16 20.05
C HIS A 249 8.44 4.68 20.43
N LYS A 250 9.48 4.00 19.93
CA LYS A 250 9.66 2.54 20.11
C LYS A 250 9.65 2.08 21.57
N SER A 251 10.02 2.95 22.52
CA SER A 251 10.04 2.63 23.95
C SER A 251 8.64 2.50 24.58
N GLN A 252 7.59 2.89 23.86
CA GLN A 252 6.19 2.78 24.29
C GLN A 252 5.49 1.57 23.63
N LEU A 253 6.25 0.74 22.91
CA LEU A 253 5.75 -0.37 22.13
C LEU A 253 6.43 -1.66 22.57
N LYS A 254 5.64 -2.73 22.67
CA LYS A 254 6.12 -4.10 22.82
C LYS A 254 5.69 -4.91 21.61
N LYS A 255 6.56 -5.79 21.11
CA LYS A 255 6.18 -6.68 20.00
C LYS A 255 5.02 -7.56 20.45
N HIS A 256 3.95 -7.58 19.67
CA HIS A 256 2.79 -8.45 19.88
C HIS A 256 2.96 -9.73 19.06
N VAL A 257 2.55 -10.86 19.63
CA VAL A 257 2.56 -12.19 19.00
C VAL A 257 1.20 -12.78 19.30
N ASP A 258 0.43 -13.08 18.25
CA ASP A 258 -0.89 -13.70 18.35
C ASP A 258 -0.80 -15.14 18.90
#